data_AF-A0A354ZMR2-F1
#
_entry.id   AF-A0A354ZMR2-F1
#
_cell.length_a   1.000
_cell.length_b   1.000
_cell.length_c   1.000
_cell.angle_alpha   90.00
_cell.angle_beta   90.00
_cell.angle_gamma   90.00
#
_symmetry.space_group_name_H-M   'P 1'
#
loop_
_entity.id
_entity.type
_entity.pdbx_description
1 polymer ?
#
loop_
_entity_poly.entity_id
_entity_poly.type
_entity_poly.pdbx_seq_one_letter_code
_entity_poly.pdbx_strand_id
1 'polypeptide(L)'
;MRINHNLSALNAWKNMSVNDTGQNKSLEKLSSGLRIGRAADDAAGLSISEKMRGQISGLNQASRNAQDGISLLQTAEGALQETHSILQRMRELAVQSAS
;
A
#
# COMPACT_ATOMS: atom_id res chain seq x y z
N MET A 1 -60.67 -3.77 21.83
CA MET A 1 -59.34 -4.38 22.04
C MET A 1 -59.33 -5.77 21.41
N ARG A 2 -58.47 -6.02 20.42
CA ARG A 2 -58.28 -7.36 19.85
C ARG A 2 -57.07 -8.00 20.53
N ILE A 3 -57.27 -9.14 21.19
CA ILE A 3 -56.26 -9.83 22.03
C ILE A 3 -55.28 -10.67 21.18
N ASN A 4 -55.65 -11.01 19.94
CA ASN A 4 -54.87 -11.94 19.09
C ASN A 4 -53.56 -11.38 18.53
N HIS A 5 -53.37 -10.06 18.54
CA HIS A 5 -52.18 -9.43 17.96
C HIS A 5 -51.82 -8.17 18.72
N ASN A 6 -50.58 -8.13 19.24
CA ASN A 6 -50.03 -6.99 19.95
C ASN A 6 -49.15 -6.15 19.01
N LEU A 7 -49.77 -5.22 18.31
CA LEU A 7 -49.10 -4.35 17.34
C LEU A 7 -48.04 -3.45 18.00
N SER A 8 -48.26 -3.01 19.24
CA SER A 8 -47.28 -2.20 19.99
C SER A 8 -46.01 -2.99 20.30
N ALA A 9 -46.13 -4.24 20.74
CA ALA A 9 -44.98 -5.12 20.95
C ALA A 9 -44.25 -5.44 19.64
N LEU A 10 -44.99 -5.66 18.54
CA LEU A 10 -44.39 -5.91 17.22
C LEU A 10 -43.58 -4.69 16.72
N ASN A 11 -44.11 -3.49 16.91
CA ASN A 11 -43.40 -2.25 16.57
C ASN A 11 -42.15 -2.03 17.44
N ALA A 12 -42.24 -2.30 18.74
CA ALA A 12 -41.10 -2.24 19.64
C ALA A 12 -40.00 -3.24 19.23
N TRP A 13 -40.39 -4.47 18.89
CA TRP A 13 -39.45 -5.50 18.41
C TRP A 13 -38.79 -5.12 17.08
N LYS A 14 -39.55 -4.55 16.12
CA LYS A 14 -39.01 -4.04 14.86
C LYS A 14 -37.96 -2.95 15.11
N ASN A 15 -38.25 -1.99 15.97
CA ASN A 15 -37.31 -0.91 16.32
C ASN A 15 -36.05 -1.45 17.02
N MET A 16 -36.22 -2.42 17.92
CA MET A 16 -35.11 -3.09 18.61
C MET A 16 -34.19 -3.81 17.61
N SER A 17 -34.76 -4.54 16.64
CA SER A 17 -33.99 -5.25 15.60
C SER A 17 -33.19 -4.29 14.71
N VAL A 18 -33.78 -3.14 14.35
CA VAL A 18 -33.06 -2.09 13.59
C VAL A 18 -31.90 -1.51 14.42
N ASN A 19 -32.13 -1.25 15.71
CA ASN A 19 -31.10 -0.73 16.61
C ASN A 19 -29.94 -1.71 16.80
N ASP A 20 -30.24 -2.99 17.03
CA ASP A 20 -29.25 -4.06 17.16
C ASP A 20 -28.38 -4.18 15.89
N THR A 21 -29.01 -4.13 14.71
CA THR A 21 -28.28 -4.11 13.43
C THR A 21 -27.35 -2.90 13.31
N GLY A 22 -27.80 -1.72 13.75
CA GLY A 22 -26.98 -0.50 13.76
C GLY A 22 -25.80 -0.59 14.73
N GLN A 23 -26.02 -1.13 15.93
CA GLN A 23 -24.99 -1.34 16.95
C GLN A 23 -23.92 -2.32 16.46
N ASN A 24 -24.33 -3.44 15.85
CA ASN A 24 -23.40 -4.42 15.30
C ASN A 24 -22.50 -3.84 14.19
N LYS A 25 -23.06 -2.99 13.30
CA LYS A 25 -22.25 -2.29 12.29
C LYS A 25 -21.24 -1.31 12.90
N SER A 26 -21.64 -0.58 13.95
CA SER A 26 -20.73 0.33 14.65
C SER A 26 -19.60 -0.44 15.34
N LEU A 27 -19.91 -1.58 15.97
CA LEU A 27 -18.90 -2.46 16.57
C LEU A 27 -17.91 -3.00 15.53
N GLU A 28 -18.38 -3.41 14.34
CA GLU A 28 -17.51 -3.86 13.25
C GLU A 28 -16.52 -2.78 12.77
N LYS A 29 -16.99 -1.53 12.66
CA LYS A 29 -16.13 -0.38 12.29
C LYS A 29 -15.12 -0.05 13.38
N LEU A 30 -15.54 -0.11 14.64
CA LEU A 30 -14.64 0.09 15.78
C LEU A 30 -13.59 -1.03 15.89
N SER A 31 -13.97 -2.29 15.70
CA SER A 31 -13.05 -3.42 15.80
C SER A 31 -12.07 -3.49 14.64
N SER A 32 -12.49 -3.13 13.44
CA SER A 32 -11.61 -3.10 12.26
C SER A 32 -10.74 -1.84 12.18
N GLY A 33 -11.15 -0.75 12.83
CA GLY A 33 -10.55 0.57 12.67
C GLY A 33 -10.78 1.19 11.28
N LEU A 34 -11.55 0.52 10.41
CA LEU A 34 -11.84 0.96 9.05
C LEU A 34 -13.24 1.58 8.99
N ARG A 35 -13.33 2.78 8.42
CA ARG A 35 -14.62 3.45 8.19
C ARG A 35 -15.50 2.69 7.19
N ILE A 36 -14.87 2.10 6.17
CA ILE A 36 -15.51 1.31 5.10
C ILE A 36 -15.03 -0.13 5.24
N GLY A 37 -15.86 -0.99 5.83
CA GLY A 37 -15.55 -2.42 5.99
C GLY A 37 -16.14 -3.29 4.89
N ARG A 38 -17.27 -2.86 4.29
CA ARG A 38 -17.98 -3.62 3.25
C ARG A 38 -18.24 -2.75 2.03
N ALA A 39 -18.27 -3.36 0.85
CA ALA A 39 -18.66 -2.67 -0.40
C ALA A 39 -20.08 -2.09 -0.34
N ALA A 40 -20.95 -2.63 0.51
CA ALA A 40 -22.30 -2.13 0.75
C ALA A 40 -22.34 -0.80 1.54
N ASP A 41 -21.29 -0.46 2.28
CA ASP A 41 -21.22 0.81 3.03
C ASP A 41 -20.85 1.99 2.12
N ASP A 42 -19.89 1.78 1.20
CA ASP A 42 -19.42 2.77 0.23
C ASP A 42 -18.61 2.09 -0.88
N ALA A 43 -19.28 1.68 -1.97
CA ALA A 43 -18.64 0.97 -3.07
C ALA A 43 -17.60 1.84 -3.81
N ALA A 44 -17.88 3.13 -3.98
CA ALA A 44 -16.99 4.07 -4.63
C ALA A 44 -15.75 4.35 -3.77
N GLY A 45 -15.95 4.62 -2.48
CA GLY A 45 -14.87 4.83 -1.51
C GLY A 45 -13.98 3.59 -1.35
N LEU A 46 -14.56 2.39 -1.34
CA LEU A 46 -13.80 1.14 -1.29
C LEU A 46 -12.94 0.98 -2.57
N SER A 47 -13.53 1.17 -3.75
CA SER A 47 -12.79 1.08 -5.03
C SER A 47 -11.63 2.08 -5.12
N ILE A 48 -11.85 3.32 -4.68
CA ILE A 48 -10.78 4.34 -4.62
C ILE A 48 -9.71 3.91 -3.62
N SER A 49 -10.09 3.40 -2.44
CA SER A 49 -9.13 2.95 -1.42
C SER A 49 -8.26 1.78 -1.90
N GLU A 50 -8.84 0.82 -2.63
CA GLU A 50 -8.09 -0.30 -3.22
C GLU A 50 -7.18 0.16 -4.35
N LYS A 51 -7.64 1.09 -5.19
CA LYS A 51 -6.79 1.74 -6.21
C LYS A 51 -5.59 2.43 -5.56
N MET A 52 -5.81 3.20 -4.48
CA MET A 52 -4.74 3.87 -3.75
C MET A 52 -3.79 2.86 -3.10
N ARG A 53 -4.31 1.77 -2.49
CA ARG A 53 -3.49 0.70 -1.92
C ARG A 53 -2.58 0.06 -2.99
N GLY A 54 -3.12 -0.19 -4.18
CA GLY A 54 -2.36 -0.67 -5.33
C GLY A 54 -1.28 0.32 -5.78
N GLN A 55 -1.61 1.61 -5.88
CA GLN A 55 -0.64 2.66 -6.21
C GLN A 55 0.48 2.77 -5.18
N ILE A 56 0.16 2.74 -3.87
CA ILE A 56 1.15 2.78 -2.79
C ILE A 56 2.09 1.57 -2.89
N SER A 57 1.55 0.37 -3.10
CA SER A 57 2.37 -0.83 -3.27
C SER A 57 3.27 -0.72 -4.51
N GLY A 58 2.75 -0.20 -5.62
CA GLY A 58 3.50 0.04 -6.84
C GLY A 58 4.62 1.06 -6.65
N LEU A 59 4.35 2.17 -5.99
CA LEU A 59 5.33 3.21 -5.67
C LEU A 59 6.43 2.69 -4.73
N ASN A 60 6.07 1.88 -3.73
CA ASN A 60 7.05 1.24 -2.86
C ASN A 60 7.98 0.30 -3.64
N GLN A 61 7.46 -0.46 -4.60
CA GLN A 61 8.30 -1.29 -5.47
C GLN A 61 9.15 -0.43 -6.40
N ALA A 62 8.61 0.63 -6.99
CA ALA A 62 9.36 1.55 -7.84
C ALA A 62 10.53 2.20 -7.08
N SER A 63 10.32 2.58 -5.82
CA SER A 63 11.37 3.12 -4.95
C SER A 63 12.48 2.09 -4.69
N ARG A 64 12.13 0.83 -4.41
CA ARG A 64 13.12 -0.26 -4.28
C ARG A 64 13.90 -0.46 -5.58
N ASN A 65 13.21 -0.54 -6.72
CA ASN A 65 13.85 -0.70 -8.03
C ASN A 65 14.81 0.46 -8.36
N ALA A 66 14.43 1.70 -7.99
CA ALA A 66 15.30 2.86 -8.15
C ALA A 66 16.56 2.75 -7.29
N GLN A 67 16.42 2.29 -6.03
CA GLN A 67 17.55 2.06 -5.14
C GLN A 67 18.49 0.97 -5.67
N ASP A 68 17.93 -0.14 -6.18
CA ASP A 68 18.72 -1.21 -6.80
C ASP A 68 19.47 -0.71 -8.04
N GLY A 69 18.82 0.13 -8.86
CA GLY A 69 19.44 0.80 -10.00
C GLY A 69 20.60 1.71 -9.59
N ILE A 70 20.44 2.48 -8.51
CA ILE A 70 21.53 3.30 -7.95
C ILE A 70 22.69 2.42 -7.50
N SER A 71 22.43 1.32 -6.78
CA SER A 71 23.47 0.41 -6.32
C SER A 71 24.24 -0.25 -7.48
N LEU A 72 23.53 -0.60 -8.56
CA LEU A 72 24.16 -1.12 -9.78
C LEU A 72 25.06 -0.07 -10.45
N LEU A 73 24.58 1.17 -10.56
CA LEU A 73 25.36 2.28 -11.13
C LEU A 73 26.61 2.58 -10.29
N GLN A 74 26.51 2.59 -8.97
CA GLN A 74 27.65 2.77 -8.07
C GLN A 74 28.69 1.65 -8.25
N THR A 75 28.24 0.41 -8.42
CA THR A 75 29.15 -0.72 -8.69
C THR A 75 29.86 -0.55 -10.03
N ALA A 76 29.13 -0.12 -11.06
CA ALA A 76 29.71 0.16 -12.37
C ALA A 76 30.70 1.34 -12.33
N GLU A 77 30.38 2.41 -11.60
CA GLU A 77 31.26 3.57 -11.41
C GLU A 77 32.57 3.18 -10.71
N GLY A 78 32.50 2.37 -9.65
CA GLY A 78 33.69 1.84 -8.98
C GLY A 78 34.56 0.99 -9.91
N ALA A 79 33.95 0.12 -10.73
CA ALA A 79 34.70 -0.67 -11.71
C ALA A 79 35.36 0.21 -12.79
N LEU A 80 34.65 1.24 -13.27
CA LEU A 80 35.20 2.19 -14.24
C LEU A 80 36.36 2.99 -13.66
N GLN A 81 36.31 3.34 -12.38
CA GLN A 81 37.40 4.04 -11.71
C GLN A 81 38.69 3.20 -11.68
N GLU A 82 38.59 1.90 -11.39
CA GLU A 82 39.73 0.97 -11.48
C GLU A 82 40.28 0.88 -12.90
N THR A 83 39.40 0.75 -13.92
CA THR A 83 39.87 0.73 -15.32
C THR A 83 40.58 2.02 -15.71
N HIS A 84 40.13 3.18 -15.20
CA HIS A 84 40.80 4.45 -15.43
C HIS A 84 42.20 4.47 -14.82
N SER A 85 42.36 4.00 -13.58
CA SER A 85 43.67 3.89 -12.91
C SER A 85 44.63 2.95 -13.66
N ILE A 86 44.14 1.81 -14.15
CA ILE A 86 44.94 0.88 -14.96
C ILE A 86 45.38 1.54 -16.27
N LEU A 87 44.49 2.25 -16.97
CA LEU A 87 44.81 2.96 -18.21
C LEU A 87 45.87 4.06 -17.99
N GLN A 88 45.79 4.80 -16.89
CA GLN A 88 46.82 5.77 -16.51
C GLN A 88 48.17 5.09 -16.31
N ARG A 89 48.21 3.98 -15.57
CA ARG A 89 49.45 3.23 -15.34
C ARG A 89 50.02 2.65 -16.63
N MET A 90 49.19 2.13 -17.52
CA MET A 90 49.64 1.64 -18.83
C MET A 90 50.25 2.76 -19.69
N ARG A 91 49.67 3.97 -19.65
CA ARG A 91 50.25 5.13 -20.34
C ARG A 91 51.62 5.49 -19.79
N GLU A 92 51.79 5.51 -18.46
CA GLU A 92 53.10 5.76 -17.84
C GLU A 92 54.14 4.73 -18.29
N LEU A 93 53.78 3.44 -18.27
CA LEU A 93 54.67 2.36 -18.69
C LEU A 93 55.04 2.47 -20.18
N ALA A 94 54.10 2.84 -21.05
CA ALA A 94 54.36 3.04 -22.47
C ALA A 94 55.36 4.18 -22.70
N VAL A 95 55.22 5.31 -22.00
CA VAL A 95 56.18 6.44 -22.08
C VAL A 95 57.55 6.03 -21.54
N GLN A 96 57.58 5.28 -20.43
CA GLN A 96 58.82 4.77 -19.86
C GLN A 96 59.55 3.80 -20.81
N SER A 97 58.82 2.98 -21.57
CA SER A 97 59.41 2.05 -22.55
C SER A 97 59.93 2.73 -23.82
N ALA A 98 59.46 3.94 -24.12
CA ALA A 98 59.87 4.72 -25.28
C ALA A 98 61.09 5.62 -24.99
N SER A 99 61.47 5.77 -23.71
CA SER A 99 62.64 6.52 -23.24
C SER A 99 63.85 5.60 -23.07
#